data_AF-A0A8H6RWF2-F1
#
_entry.id   AF-A0A8H6RWF2-F1
#
_cell.length_a   1.000
_cell.length_b   1.000
_cell.length_c   1.000
_cell.angle_alpha   90.00
_cell.angle_beta   90.00
_cell.angle_gamma   90.00
#
_symmetry.space_group_name_H-M   'P 1'
#
loop_
_entity.id
_entity.type
_entity.pdbx_description
1 polymer ?
#
loop_
_entity_poly.entity_id
_entity_poly.type
_entity_poly.pdbx_seq_one_letter_code
_entity_poly.pdbx_strand_id
1 'polypeptide(L)'
;MDACFQLKRRLVSSDARDPALGPGYAFMLDSKAYREYLRTSKYKQEMSTCSGLKAVDHANTRFSKGYAATGVGMVVCARHELVLPTGVGDLQKGERYANMDYIFASMLRHFHQMLRKIVSYDIACQWYKKILNALNNSPPFLKAVLLRQFTRFVVPGYIFSATPLHLNLVPGSGQDGRWGSSGPGLRLAAFREHEDDGPGSGRTCWKRTGRTGTGQRFLVFVTSTLRQQLDAAKVELAKQVEAFDLFSEEQEELVPEWTDMVLAHEADSSKKNPYVAEFKGETEAQVRLRLQTLKTSKLRRAALLCAFKTSARLDSWSSRSQSSYNSTNKNIMSWIWRGTKARGSEAAMLEAIRIEWCKAWARVRRWDEEVLMLTDEMRRVAVTHEEWACRWDERAKSVPVGSVPEQEAEGMLAYALKQAAMHRRLAVHARTIATEPRLAKGRRRVRWVQAPVVLIGEGMGSRQRRKVQEKTQGI
;
A
#
# COMPACT_ATOMS: atom_id res chain seq x y z
N MET A 1 -3.34 3.87 3.49
CA MET A 1 -4.68 4.24 4.00
C MET A 1 -5.41 4.93 2.86
N ASP A 2 -6.67 4.59 2.63
CA ASP A 2 -7.44 5.09 1.49
C ASP A 2 -8.96 4.97 1.75
N ALA A 3 -9.75 5.74 1.00
CA ALA A 3 -11.19 5.72 1.01
C ALA A 3 -11.74 5.15 -0.32
N CYS A 4 -12.55 4.09 -0.23
CA CYS A 4 -13.23 3.53 -1.38
C CYS A 4 -14.68 4.04 -1.47
N PHE A 5 -14.94 4.93 -2.42
CA PHE A 5 -16.29 5.48 -2.69
C PHE A 5 -17.16 4.57 -3.58
N GLN A 6 -16.63 3.44 -4.04
CA GLN A 6 -17.40 2.43 -4.77
C GLN A 6 -18.18 1.50 -3.82
N LEU A 7 -17.75 1.40 -2.56
CA LEU A 7 -18.40 0.58 -1.53
C LEU A 7 -19.45 1.40 -0.79
N LYS A 8 -20.55 1.68 -1.48
CA LYS A 8 -21.70 2.39 -0.91
C LYS A 8 -22.62 1.41 -0.22
N ARG A 9 -23.41 1.91 0.74
CA ARG A 9 -24.48 1.13 1.37
C ARG A 9 -25.74 1.96 1.46
N ARG A 10 -26.84 1.44 0.93
CA ARG A 10 -28.15 2.09 0.92
C ARG A 10 -28.76 2.09 2.31
N LEU A 11 -29.67 3.04 2.53
CA LEU A 11 -30.41 3.13 3.79
C LEU A 11 -31.61 2.16 3.76
N VAL A 12 -31.33 0.86 3.91
CA VAL A 12 -32.34 -0.21 3.83
C VAL A 12 -32.89 -0.59 5.21
N SER A 13 -32.07 -0.52 6.26
CA SER A 13 -32.46 -0.84 7.64
C SER A 13 -31.61 -0.09 8.67
N SER A 14 -31.85 -0.34 9.96
CA SER A 14 -31.20 0.31 11.11
C SER A 14 -30.47 -0.71 11.99
N ASP A 15 -29.47 -0.26 12.78
CA ASP A 15 -28.73 -1.15 13.71
C ASP A 15 -29.63 -1.76 14.80
N ALA A 16 -30.81 -1.17 15.07
CA ALA A 16 -31.78 -1.75 16.00
C ALA A 16 -32.52 -2.95 15.39
N ARG A 17 -32.79 -2.92 14.07
CA ARG A 17 -33.49 -3.99 13.35
C ARG A 17 -32.52 -5.07 12.87
N ASP A 18 -31.29 -4.69 12.54
CA ASP A 18 -30.24 -5.58 12.04
C ASP A 18 -28.91 -5.26 12.74
N PRO A 19 -28.73 -5.72 13.99
CA PRO A 19 -27.53 -5.46 14.77
C PRO A 19 -26.33 -6.24 14.24
N ALA A 20 -25.15 -5.62 14.29
CA ALA A 20 -23.91 -6.28 13.89
C ALA A 20 -23.46 -7.34 14.90
N LEU A 21 -23.08 -8.52 14.41
CA LEU A 21 -22.50 -9.57 15.25
C LEU A 21 -21.09 -9.15 15.69
N GLY A 22 -20.93 -8.78 16.95
CA GLY A 22 -19.66 -8.35 17.55
C GLY A 22 -19.14 -7.03 16.96
N PRO A 23 -19.73 -5.86 17.28
CA PRO A 23 -19.17 -4.57 16.87
C PRO A 23 -17.75 -4.39 17.43
N GLY A 24 -16.83 -3.82 16.63
CA GLY A 24 -15.43 -3.63 17.04
C GLY A 24 -14.54 -4.88 16.99
N TYR A 25 -15.06 -6.04 16.59
CA TYR A 25 -14.26 -7.25 16.38
C TYR A 25 -13.80 -7.40 14.92
N ALA A 26 -12.71 -8.14 14.72
CA ALA A 26 -12.06 -8.37 13.44
C ALA A 26 -11.64 -7.05 12.77
N PHE A 27 -12.13 -6.76 11.56
CA PHE A 27 -11.67 -5.64 10.74
C PHE A 27 -12.50 -4.37 10.94
N MET A 28 -13.76 -4.50 11.38
CA MET A 28 -14.72 -3.40 11.43
C MET A 28 -14.64 -2.63 12.75
N LEU A 29 -14.76 -1.31 12.68
CA LEU A 29 -14.94 -0.46 13.86
C LEU A 29 -16.26 -0.75 14.59
N ASP A 30 -16.27 -0.48 15.90
CA ASP A 30 -17.51 -0.35 16.66
C ASP A 30 -18.32 0.85 16.12
N SER A 31 -19.49 0.57 15.54
CA SER A 31 -20.38 1.58 14.97
C SER A 31 -20.81 2.62 15.99
N LYS A 32 -21.11 2.19 17.23
CA LYS A 32 -21.74 3.07 18.21
C LYS A 32 -20.75 4.11 18.71
N ALA A 33 -19.58 3.65 19.18
CA ALA A 33 -18.50 4.54 19.61
C ALA A 33 -18.02 5.45 18.48
N TYR A 34 -17.88 4.91 17.26
CA TYR A 34 -17.45 5.68 16.10
C TYR A 34 -18.44 6.79 15.72
N ARG A 35 -19.74 6.50 15.67
CA ARG A 35 -20.75 7.52 15.34
C ARG A 35 -20.86 8.61 16.40
N GLU A 36 -20.74 8.26 17.69
CA GLU A 36 -20.76 9.27 18.75
C GLU A 36 -19.54 10.19 18.69
N TYR A 37 -18.36 9.63 18.38
CA TYR A 37 -17.18 10.41 18.10
C TYR A 37 -17.40 11.38 16.92
N LEU A 38 -17.98 10.89 15.82
CA LEU A 38 -18.25 11.74 14.66
C LEU A 38 -19.29 12.83 14.94
N ARG A 39 -20.26 12.58 15.83
CA ARG A 39 -21.27 13.56 16.24
C ARG A 39 -20.66 14.69 17.07
N THR A 40 -19.71 14.37 17.93
CA THR A 40 -19.00 15.35 18.78
C THR A 40 -17.91 16.10 18.02
N SER A 41 -17.30 15.48 17.02
CA SER A 41 -16.31 16.14 16.16
C SER A 41 -16.98 17.22 15.30
N LYS A 42 -16.61 18.49 15.51
CA LYS A 42 -17.12 19.61 14.69
C LYS A 42 -16.74 19.39 13.23
N TYR A 43 -17.72 19.46 12.32
CA TYR A 43 -17.48 19.46 10.89
C TYR A 43 -16.67 20.69 10.50
N LYS A 44 -15.39 20.51 10.19
CA LYS A 44 -14.59 21.50 9.49
C LYS A 44 -14.46 21.01 8.06
N GLN A 45 -15.12 21.67 7.12
CA GLN A 45 -14.85 21.48 5.70
C GLN A 45 -13.47 22.09 5.44
N GLU A 46 -12.44 21.26 5.46
CA GLU A 46 -11.08 21.73 5.25
C GLU A 46 -10.76 21.65 3.76
N MET A 47 -10.60 22.81 3.14
CA MET A 47 -10.24 22.91 1.72
C MET A 47 -8.84 22.35 1.50
N SER A 48 -8.70 21.49 0.48
CA SER A 48 -7.40 20.98 0.07
C SER A 48 -6.55 22.12 -0.50
N THR A 49 -5.41 22.43 0.11
CA THR A 49 -4.44 23.41 -0.42
C THR A 49 -3.57 22.84 -1.56
N CYS A 50 -3.74 21.56 -1.89
CA CYS A 50 -2.97 20.86 -2.91
C CYS A 50 -3.64 21.00 -4.28
N SER A 51 -2.83 21.36 -5.29
CA SER A 51 -3.25 21.67 -6.66
C SER A 51 -3.84 20.50 -7.48
N GLY A 52 -3.93 19.29 -6.92
CA GLY A 52 -4.40 18.07 -7.61
C GLY A 52 -5.62 17.36 -7.01
N LEU A 53 -6.15 17.79 -5.86
CA LEU A 53 -7.20 17.05 -5.12
C LEU A 53 -8.63 17.54 -5.36
N LYS A 54 -8.87 18.36 -6.39
CA LYS A 54 -10.23 18.80 -6.78
C LYS A 54 -11.21 17.63 -7.00
N ALA A 55 -10.69 16.45 -7.32
CA ALA A 55 -11.48 15.22 -7.46
C ALA A 55 -12.07 14.74 -6.12
N VAL A 56 -11.36 14.88 -5.00
CA VAL A 56 -11.84 14.50 -3.65
C VAL A 56 -12.96 15.46 -3.21
N ASP A 57 -12.78 16.76 -3.47
CA ASP A 57 -13.79 17.78 -3.17
C ASP A 57 -15.07 17.58 -4.01
N HIS A 58 -14.95 17.13 -5.26
CA HIS A 58 -16.09 16.74 -6.10
C HIS A 58 -16.71 15.40 -5.68
N ALA A 59 -15.94 14.41 -5.23
CA ALA A 59 -16.47 13.12 -4.77
C ALA A 59 -17.29 13.29 -3.48
N ASN A 60 -16.83 14.14 -2.56
CA ASN A 60 -17.48 14.44 -1.28
C ASN A 60 -18.84 15.17 -1.43
N THR A 61 -19.14 15.73 -2.60
CA THR A 61 -20.37 16.50 -2.87
C THR A 61 -21.43 15.72 -3.64
N ARG A 62 -21.13 14.52 -4.19
CA ARG A 62 -22.10 13.72 -4.95
C ARG A 62 -22.99 12.87 -4.03
N PHE A 63 -24.28 13.24 -3.99
CA PHE A 63 -25.46 12.44 -3.59
C PHE A 63 -25.31 11.56 -2.32
N SER A 64 -25.60 12.15 -1.16
CA SER A 64 -25.77 11.41 0.11
C SER A 64 -27.21 10.94 0.36
N LYS A 65 -28.19 11.39 -0.44
CA LYS A 65 -29.61 11.08 -0.21
C LYS A 65 -29.89 9.62 -0.60
N GLY A 66 -30.42 8.83 0.33
CA GLY A 66 -30.73 7.40 0.13
C GLY A 66 -29.62 6.42 0.53
N TYR A 67 -28.43 6.92 0.92
CA TYR A 67 -27.32 6.08 1.38
C TYR A 67 -27.10 6.22 2.88
N ALA A 68 -26.90 5.09 3.56
CA ALA A 68 -26.43 5.03 4.94
C ALA A 68 -24.90 5.23 5.03
N ALA A 69 -24.17 4.81 4.00
CA ALA A 69 -22.75 5.07 3.83
C ALA A 69 -22.42 5.40 2.37
N THR A 70 -21.67 6.48 2.17
CA THR A 70 -21.21 6.97 0.86
C THR A 70 -19.92 6.31 0.38
N GLY A 71 -19.27 5.53 1.24
CA GLY A 71 -18.02 4.84 0.99
C GLY A 71 -17.50 4.17 2.26
N VAL A 72 -16.32 3.58 2.16
CA VAL A 72 -15.62 2.94 3.28
C VAL A 72 -14.18 3.44 3.33
N GLY A 73 -13.76 3.93 4.50
CA GLY A 73 -12.36 4.23 4.80
C GLY A 73 -11.66 3.01 5.35
N MET A 74 -10.42 2.76 4.94
CA MET A 74 -9.69 1.58 5.38
C MET A 74 -8.18 1.77 5.53
N VAL A 75 -7.63 0.99 6.45
CA VAL A 75 -6.20 0.80 6.65
C VAL A 75 -5.87 -0.67 6.41
N VAL A 76 -4.95 -0.90 5.49
CA VAL A 76 -4.46 -2.23 5.12
C VAL A 76 -2.94 -2.28 5.28
N CYS A 77 -2.40 -3.46 5.55
CA CYS A 77 -0.98 -3.71 5.45
C CYS A 77 -0.56 -3.62 3.98
N ALA A 78 0.40 -2.73 3.69
CA ALA A 78 0.87 -2.53 2.32
C ALA A 78 1.47 -3.82 1.72
N ARG A 79 2.37 -4.44 2.47
CA ARG A 79 3.18 -5.58 2.03
C ARG A 79 2.37 -6.86 1.87
N HIS A 80 1.51 -7.15 2.85
CA HIS A 80 0.74 -8.40 2.90
C HIS A 80 -0.67 -8.28 2.33
N GLU A 81 -1.13 -7.07 1.96
CA GLU A 81 -2.49 -6.77 1.52
C GLU A 81 -3.59 -7.24 2.51
N LEU A 82 -3.25 -7.30 3.80
CA LEU A 82 -4.19 -7.72 4.83
C LEU A 82 -4.93 -6.51 5.39
N VAL A 83 -6.24 -6.64 5.53
CA VAL A 83 -7.04 -5.63 6.24
C VAL A 83 -6.65 -5.66 7.72
N LEU A 84 -6.33 -4.49 8.28
CA LEU A 84 -5.87 -4.42 9.66
C LEU A 84 -7.04 -4.53 10.65
N PRO A 85 -6.80 -5.05 11.87
CA PRO A 85 -7.84 -5.13 12.90
C PRO A 85 -8.37 -3.74 13.23
N THR A 86 -9.70 -3.62 13.36
CA THR A 86 -10.42 -2.35 13.55
C THR A 86 -10.02 -1.24 12.57
N GLY A 87 -9.51 -1.61 11.39
CA GLY A 87 -9.02 -0.69 10.37
C GLY A 87 -10.04 -0.29 9.32
N VAL A 88 -11.33 -0.64 9.46
CA VAL A 88 -12.37 -0.38 8.46
C VAL A 88 -13.57 0.36 9.06
N GLY A 89 -13.94 1.49 8.45
CA GLY A 89 -15.04 2.35 8.91
C GLY A 89 -15.90 2.90 7.79
N ASP A 90 -17.21 2.94 8.02
CA ASP A 90 -18.19 3.54 7.10
C ASP A 90 -17.97 5.07 7.00
N LEU A 91 -18.09 5.63 5.80
CA LEU A 91 -18.04 7.06 5.51
C LEU A 91 -19.45 7.63 5.31
N GLN A 92 -19.91 8.52 6.18
CA GLN A 92 -21.30 8.99 6.18
C GLN A 92 -21.56 9.98 5.04
N LYS A 93 -20.61 10.88 4.79
CA LYS A 93 -20.70 11.88 3.72
C LYS A 93 -19.29 12.27 3.31
N GLY A 94 -18.72 11.44 2.44
CA GLY A 94 -17.38 11.59 1.94
C GLY A 94 -16.29 11.23 2.95
N GLU A 95 -15.05 11.33 2.51
CA GLU A 95 -13.87 11.18 3.36
C GLU A 95 -13.61 12.46 4.15
N ARG A 96 -13.46 12.33 5.48
CA ARG A 96 -13.15 13.44 6.39
C ARG A 96 -12.03 13.04 7.32
N TYR A 97 -11.28 14.03 7.83
CA TYR A 97 -10.20 13.76 8.78
C TYR A 97 -10.71 13.05 10.02
N ALA A 98 -11.85 13.47 10.59
CA ALA A 98 -12.43 12.78 11.74
C ALA A 98 -12.67 11.27 11.50
N ASN A 99 -13.11 10.89 10.29
CA ASN A 99 -13.29 9.49 9.92
C ASN A 99 -11.94 8.77 9.89
N MET A 100 -10.98 9.30 9.13
CA MET A 100 -9.67 8.66 8.91
C MET A 100 -8.80 8.66 10.17
N ASP A 101 -8.84 9.71 10.97
CA ASP A 101 -8.18 9.83 12.28
C ASP A 101 -8.66 8.73 13.23
N TYR A 102 -9.98 8.52 13.31
CA TYR A 102 -10.54 7.48 14.17
C TYR A 102 -10.17 6.08 13.69
N ILE A 103 -10.28 5.81 12.38
CA ILE A 103 -9.90 4.52 11.79
C ILE A 103 -8.42 4.24 12.05
N PHE A 104 -7.55 5.22 11.82
CA PHE A 104 -6.12 5.09 12.03
C PHE A 104 -5.77 4.91 13.51
N ALA A 105 -6.35 5.71 14.41
CA ALA A 105 -6.14 5.62 15.85
C ALA A 105 -6.63 4.29 16.43
N SER A 106 -7.77 3.77 15.95
CA SER A 106 -8.28 2.47 16.36
C SER A 106 -7.32 1.36 15.94
N MET A 107 -6.87 1.37 14.69
CA MET A 107 -5.89 0.43 14.16
C MET A 107 -4.58 0.45 14.96
N LEU A 108 -4.07 1.64 15.33
CA LEU A 108 -2.81 1.79 16.05
C LEU A 108 -2.76 1.06 17.39
N ARG A 109 -3.92 0.85 18.05
CA ARG A 109 -3.98 0.15 19.34
C ARG A 109 -3.54 -1.31 19.27
N HIS A 110 -3.58 -1.90 18.08
CA HIS A 110 -3.18 -3.28 17.85
C HIS A 110 -1.67 -3.44 17.63
N PHE A 111 -0.92 -2.34 17.49
CA PHE A 111 0.50 -2.36 17.17
C PHE A 111 1.31 -1.69 18.26
N HIS A 112 2.44 -2.31 18.59
CA HIS A 112 3.36 -1.74 19.56
C HIS A 112 3.94 -0.41 19.05
N GLN A 113 4.04 0.59 19.93
CA GLN A 113 4.46 1.95 19.57
C GLN A 113 5.87 2.03 18.98
N MET A 114 6.77 1.12 19.40
CA MET A 114 8.17 1.03 18.92
C MET A 114 8.33 0.37 17.56
N LEU A 115 7.28 -0.26 17.01
CA LEU A 115 7.36 -0.83 15.66
C LEU A 115 7.52 0.29 14.63
N ARG A 116 8.44 0.12 13.68
CA ARG A 116 8.58 1.05 12.56
C ARG A 116 7.31 1.03 11.72
N LYS A 117 6.75 2.20 11.45
CA LYS A 117 5.49 2.41 10.72
C LYS A 117 5.76 3.32 9.52
N ILE A 118 5.39 2.88 8.33
CA ILE A 118 5.40 3.70 7.12
C ILE A 118 3.95 3.86 6.69
N VAL A 119 3.44 5.07 6.82
CA VAL A 119 2.02 5.37 6.62
C VAL A 119 1.88 6.07 5.28
N SER A 120 1.36 5.32 4.31
CA SER A 120 1.00 5.86 3.00
C SER A 120 -0.42 6.43 3.01
N TYR A 121 -0.58 7.64 2.48
CA TYR A 121 -1.88 8.28 2.30
C TYR A 121 -1.79 9.38 1.23
N ASP A 122 -2.78 9.47 0.34
CA ASP A 122 -2.78 10.40 -0.79
C ASP A 122 -2.65 11.87 -0.37
N ILE A 123 -3.17 12.19 0.81
CA ILE A 123 -3.10 13.53 1.39
C ILE A 123 -2.20 13.56 2.64
N ALA A 124 -1.28 12.59 2.77
CA ALA A 124 -0.35 12.50 3.88
C ALA A 124 0.31 13.85 4.17
N CYS A 125 0.77 14.56 3.13
CA CYS A 125 1.46 15.85 3.24
C CYS A 125 0.70 16.94 4.02
N GLN A 126 -0.63 16.89 4.04
CA GLN A 126 -1.50 17.78 4.81
C GLN A 126 -1.90 17.14 6.14
N TRP A 127 -2.28 15.87 6.09
CA TRP A 127 -2.84 15.14 7.22
C TRP A 127 -1.84 14.88 8.35
N TYR A 128 -0.59 14.50 8.03
CA TYR A 128 0.41 14.16 9.05
C TYR A 128 0.75 15.34 9.98
N LYS A 129 0.57 16.57 9.51
CA LYS A 129 0.83 17.79 10.31
C LYS A 129 -0.18 17.94 11.45
N LYS A 130 -1.39 17.41 11.27
CA LYS A 130 -2.51 17.54 12.21
C LYS A 130 -2.71 16.28 13.06
N ILE A 131 -2.32 15.10 12.58
CA ILE A 131 -2.63 13.83 13.23
C ILE A 131 -2.08 13.72 14.66
N LEU A 132 -0.89 14.23 14.94
CA LEU A 132 -0.32 14.17 16.30
C LEU A 132 -1.19 14.92 17.32
N ASN A 133 -1.67 16.11 16.94
CA ASN A 133 -2.58 16.89 17.78
C ASN A 133 -3.95 16.20 17.89
N ALA A 134 -4.45 15.61 16.80
CA ALA A 134 -5.71 14.87 16.81
C ALA A 134 -5.65 13.65 17.75
N LEU A 135 -4.57 12.88 17.71
CA LEU A 135 -4.36 11.72 18.60
C LEU A 135 -4.23 12.13 20.06
N ASN A 136 -3.58 13.25 20.36
CA ASN A 136 -3.46 13.77 21.73
C ASN A 136 -4.80 14.25 22.30
N ASN A 137 -5.65 14.85 21.46
CA ASN A 137 -6.98 15.35 21.83
C ASN A 137 -8.08 14.29 21.71
N SER A 138 -7.73 13.06 21.32
CA SER A 138 -8.69 11.97 21.19
C SER A 138 -9.21 11.52 22.57
N PRO A 139 -10.47 11.03 22.64
CA PRO A 139 -11.01 10.47 23.88
C PRO A 139 -10.10 9.40 24.49
N PRO A 140 -10.11 9.18 25.82
CA PRO A 140 -9.22 8.21 26.48
C PRO A 140 -9.26 6.83 25.86
N PHE A 141 -10.45 6.36 25.46
CA PHE A 141 -10.60 5.06 24.81
C PHE A 141 -9.90 5.00 23.45
N LEU A 142 -9.76 6.11 22.71
CA LEU A 142 -9.14 6.21 21.38
C LEU A 142 -7.69 6.69 21.40
N LYS A 143 -7.18 7.06 22.56
CA LYS A 143 -5.83 7.60 22.71
C LYS A 143 -4.80 6.54 22.29
N ALA A 144 -4.01 6.87 21.28
CA ALA A 144 -2.94 6.04 20.76
C ALA A 144 -1.63 6.84 20.75
N VAL A 145 -0.53 6.19 21.14
CA VAL A 145 0.79 6.81 21.15
C VAL A 145 1.46 6.56 19.79
N LEU A 146 1.77 7.64 19.09
CA LEU A 146 2.50 7.59 17.83
C LEU A 146 3.86 8.27 18.00
N LEU A 147 4.92 7.45 18.03
CA LEU A 147 6.29 7.96 18.13
C LEU A 147 6.79 8.39 16.75
N ARG A 148 7.13 9.67 16.60
CA ARG A 148 7.61 10.27 15.35
C ARG A 148 8.94 9.67 14.89
N GLN A 149 9.78 9.22 15.82
CA GLN A 149 11.06 8.57 15.52
C GLN A 149 10.89 7.23 14.78
N PHE A 150 9.81 6.50 15.08
CA PHE A 150 9.49 5.22 14.46
C PHE A 150 8.46 5.31 13.34
N THR A 151 7.93 6.50 13.05
CA THR A 151 6.85 6.69 12.08
C THR A 151 7.26 7.62 10.95
N ARG A 152 7.19 7.14 9.71
CA ARG A 152 7.36 7.95 8.51
C ARG A 152 6.04 8.04 7.74
N PHE A 153 5.74 9.22 7.21
CA PHE A 153 4.56 9.44 6.37
C PHE A 153 5.00 9.60 4.94
N VAL A 154 4.28 8.97 4.02
CA VAL A 154 4.63 8.95 2.60
C VAL A 154 3.40 9.15 1.73
N VAL A 155 3.61 9.68 0.54
CA VAL A 155 2.56 9.83 -0.49
C VAL A 155 2.76 8.72 -1.53
N PRO A 156 1.70 7.96 -1.88
CA PRO A 156 1.72 7.00 -2.97
C PRO A 156 2.09 7.67 -4.30
N GLY A 157 3.02 7.08 -5.05
CA GLY A 157 3.64 7.70 -6.21
C GLY A 157 2.69 7.84 -7.41
N TYR A 158 2.15 9.05 -7.61
CA TYR A 158 1.73 9.61 -8.91
C TYR A 158 1.69 11.15 -8.92
N ILE A 159 1.68 11.81 -7.75
CA ILE A 159 1.24 13.21 -7.70
C ILE A 159 2.37 14.24 -7.89
N PHE A 160 3.62 14.02 -7.47
CA PHE A 160 4.73 14.93 -7.80
C PHE A 160 6.10 14.25 -7.69
N SER A 161 6.92 14.37 -8.73
CA SER A 161 8.31 13.88 -8.83
C SER A 161 9.31 14.61 -7.92
N ALA A 162 8.84 15.50 -7.03
CA ALA A 162 9.69 16.43 -6.29
C ALA A 162 9.25 16.65 -4.83
N THR A 163 8.66 15.65 -4.15
CA THR A 163 8.29 15.79 -2.73
C THR A 163 9.20 14.95 -1.82
N PRO A 164 9.63 15.47 -0.66
CA PRO A 164 10.43 14.73 0.33
C PRO A 164 9.68 13.56 1.01
N LEU A 165 8.42 13.32 0.61
CA LEU A 165 7.54 12.27 1.16
C LEU A 165 7.34 11.13 0.15
N HIS A 166 8.17 11.04 -0.88
CA HIS A 166 8.03 10.01 -1.91
C HIS A 166 8.42 8.64 -1.35
N LEU A 167 7.52 7.64 -1.46
CA LEU A 167 7.70 6.30 -0.90
C LEU A 167 9.06 5.68 -1.25
N ASN A 168 9.45 5.70 -2.53
CA ASN A 168 10.67 5.05 -3.00
C ASN A 168 11.97 5.74 -2.54
N LEU A 169 11.88 6.90 -1.89
CA LEU A 169 13.05 7.62 -1.36
C LEU A 169 13.18 7.47 0.15
N VAL A 170 12.21 6.86 0.83
CA VAL A 170 12.20 6.76 2.30
C VAL A 170 12.90 5.49 2.78
N PRO A 171 13.92 5.59 3.65
CA PRO A 171 14.57 4.42 4.24
C PRO A 171 13.63 3.51 5.01
N GLY A 172 13.77 2.20 4.77
CA GLY A 172 12.94 1.16 5.37
C GLY A 172 11.59 0.97 4.70
N SER A 173 11.32 1.60 3.55
CA SER A 173 10.08 1.37 2.80
C SER A 173 10.07 0.03 2.08
N GLY A 174 11.24 -0.48 1.69
CA GLY A 174 11.33 -1.52 0.67
C GLY A 174 10.73 -1.05 -0.66
N GLN A 175 10.80 -1.90 -1.68
CA GLN A 175 10.23 -1.62 -2.99
C GLN A 175 8.94 -2.43 -3.18
N ASP A 176 7.84 -1.91 -2.65
CA ASP A 176 6.53 -2.54 -2.76
C ASP A 176 5.88 -2.21 -4.13
N GLY A 177 6.26 -2.96 -5.16
CA GLY A 177 5.80 -2.78 -6.55
C GLY A 177 4.29 -2.96 -6.77
N ARG A 178 3.51 -3.30 -5.73
CA ARG A 178 2.05 -3.52 -5.84
C ARG A 178 1.21 -2.25 -5.70
N TRP A 179 1.72 -1.20 -5.06
CA TRP A 179 0.94 0.00 -4.74
C TRP A 179 0.87 1.02 -5.88
N GLY A 180 1.85 1.00 -6.77
CA GLY A 180 2.01 1.97 -7.84
C GLY A 180 1.02 1.84 -8.99
N SER A 181 0.00 0.97 -8.97
CA SER A 181 -0.89 0.81 -10.14
C SER A 181 -2.36 0.52 -9.80
N SER A 182 -2.65 0.07 -8.59
CA SER A 182 -4.01 -0.24 -8.16
C SER A 182 -4.07 -0.15 -6.64
N GLY A 183 -4.45 1.02 -6.12
CA GLY A 183 -4.69 1.18 -4.69
C GLY A 183 -5.64 0.11 -4.13
N PRO A 184 -5.70 -0.07 -2.81
CA PRO A 184 -6.54 -1.06 -2.14
C PRO A 184 -8.01 -0.96 -2.58
N GLY A 185 -8.48 0.25 -2.91
CA GLY A 185 -9.82 0.48 -3.44
C GLY A 185 -10.20 -0.31 -4.70
N LEU A 186 -9.25 -0.65 -5.60
CA LEU A 186 -9.56 -1.38 -6.84
C LEU A 186 -9.74 -2.88 -6.60
N ARG A 187 -8.96 -3.48 -5.69
CA ARG A 187 -9.03 -4.93 -5.39
C ARG A 187 -10.16 -5.26 -4.41
N LEU A 188 -10.59 -4.29 -3.62
CA LEU A 188 -11.72 -4.41 -2.69
C LEU A 188 -13.08 -4.05 -3.33
N ALA A 189 -13.11 -3.66 -4.61
CA ALA A 189 -14.37 -3.54 -5.36
C ALA A 189 -15.13 -4.88 -5.48
N ALA A 190 -14.49 -6.02 -5.15
CA ALA A 190 -15.13 -7.33 -5.02
C ALA A 190 -16.11 -7.42 -3.83
N PHE A 191 -16.13 -6.44 -2.91
CA PHE A 191 -17.02 -6.40 -1.74
C PHE A 191 -18.32 -5.62 -2.01
N ARG A 192 -18.71 -5.43 -3.28
CA ARG A 192 -19.94 -4.70 -3.65
C ARG A 192 -21.23 -5.40 -3.25
N GLU A 193 -21.17 -6.66 -2.82
CA GLU A 193 -22.33 -7.45 -2.38
C GLU A 193 -23.12 -6.80 -1.22
N HIS A 194 -22.55 -5.82 -0.51
CA HIS A 194 -23.17 -5.18 0.65
C HIS A 194 -23.99 -3.92 0.35
N GLU A 195 -24.14 -3.51 -0.92
CA GLU A 195 -24.79 -2.23 -1.23
C GLU A 195 -26.23 -2.16 -0.72
N ASP A 196 -26.95 -3.28 -0.84
CA ASP A 196 -28.37 -3.40 -0.46
C ASP A 196 -28.58 -4.06 0.91
N ASP A 197 -27.51 -4.43 1.61
CA ASP A 197 -27.58 -5.07 2.92
C ASP A 197 -27.89 -4.08 4.05
N GLY A 198 -28.58 -4.59 5.08
CA GLY A 198 -28.67 -3.92 6.38
C GLY A 198 -27.30 -3.79 7.07
N PRO A 199 -27.18 -2.94 8.11
CA PRO A 199 -25.90 -2.67 8.75
C PRO A 199 -25.27 -3.90 9.40
N GLY A 200 -26.06 -4.76 10.05
CA GLY A 200 -25.57 -5.97 10.70
C GLY A 200 -25.18 -7.05 9.70
N SER A 201 -26.06 -7.30 8.73
CA SER A 201 -25.87 -8.27 7.65
C SER A 201 -24.66 -7.89 6.78
N GLY A 202 -24.58 -6.63 6.37
CA GLY A 202 -23.46 -6.12 5.57
C GLY A 202 -22.13 -6.23 6.31
N ARG A 203 -22.07 -5.86 7.60
CA ARG A 203 -20.84 -5.99 8.41
C ARG A 203 -20.43 -7.44 8.64
N THR A 204 -21.40 -8.33 8.83
CA THR A 204 -21.14 -9.76 9.00
C THR A 204 -20.62 -10.37 7.71
N CYS A 205 -21.19 -9.96 6.58
CA CYS A 205 -20.74 -10.40 5.27
C CYS A 205 -19.35 -9.80 4.96
N TRP A 206 -19.03 -8.56 5.36
CA TRP A 206 -17.68 -8.01 5.34
C TRP A 206 -16.69 -8.84 6.15
N LYS A 207 -17.08 -9.26 7.36
CA LYS A 207 -16.25 -10.14 8.19
C LYS A 207 -16.06 -11.50 7.54
N ARG A 208 -17.10 -12.07 6.93
CA ARG A 208 -17.06 -13.35 6.21
C ARG A 208 -16.15 -13.25 5.00
N THR A 209 -16.46 -12.36 4.05
CA THR A 209 -15.70 -12.17 2.81
C THR A 209 -14.28 -11.70 3.10
N GLY A 210 -14.11 -10.82 4.09
CA GLY A 210 -12.81 -10.36 4.57
C GLY A 210 -12.01 -11.50 5.19
N ARG A 211 -12.63 -12.36 6.01
CA ARG A 211 -12.00 -13.57 6.57
C ARG A 211 -11.69 -14.61 5.50
N THR A 212 -12.53 -14.78 4.50
CA THR A 212 -12.26 -15.74 3.42
C THR A 212 -11.13 -15.23 2.53
N GLY A 213 -11.17 -13.97 2.09
CA GLY A 213 -10.14 -13.37 1.23
C GLY A 213 -8.81 -13.13 1.96
N THR A 214 -8.85 -12.47 3.11
CA THR A 214 -7.66 -12.20 3.95
C THR A 214 -7.14 -13.48 4.59
N GLY A 215 -8.03 -14.35 5.07
CA GLY A 215 -7.67 -15.61 5.72
C GLY A 215 -7.16 -16.68 4.76
N GLN A 216 -7.71 -16.85 3.55
CA GLN A 216 -7.10 -17.76 2.56
C GLN A 216 -5.74 -17.24 2.09
N ARG A 217 -5.59 -15.93 1.87
CA ARG A 217 -4.29 -15.35 1.55
C ARG A 217 -3.29 -15.58 2.69
N PHE A 218 -3.67 -15.25 3.93
CA PHE A 218 -2.79 -15.41 5.09
C PHE A 218 -2.46 -16.87 5.40
N LEU A 219 -3.44 -17.78 5.34
CA LEU A 219 -3.25 -19.17 5.74
C LEU A 219 -2.63 -20.03 4.63
N VAL A 220 -2.91 -19.76 3.35
CA VAL A 220 -2.55 -20.68 2.26
C VAL A 220 -1.56 -20.06 1.29
N PHE A 221 -1.73 -18.79 0.91
CA PHE A 221 -0.98 -18.22 -0.21
C PHE A 221 0.18 -17.31 0.21
N VAL A 222 0.24 -16.84 1.45
CA VAL A 222 1.23 -15.84 1.89
C VAL A 222 2.65 -16.35 1.69
N THR A 223 2.93 -17.61 2.00
CA THR A 223 4.25 -18.23 1.89
C THR A 223 4.72 -18.28 0.44
N SER A 224 3.88 -18.79 -0.46
CA SER A 224 4.18 -18.87 -1.89
C SER A 224 4.27 -17.48 -2.54
N THR A 225 3.43 -16.55 -2.11
CA THR A 225 3.40 -15.17 -2.61
C THR A 225 4.67 -14.42 -2.19
N LEU A 226 5.07 -14.51 -0.91
CA LEU A 226 6.32 -13.93 -0.41
C LEU A 226 7.54 -14.56 -1.08
N ARG A 227 7.55 -15.88 -1.31
CA ARG A 227 8.64 -16.54 -2.03
C ARG A 227 8.78 -16.01 -3.46
N GLN A 228 7.67 -15.89 -4.18
CA GLN A 228 7.68 -15.33 -5.55
C GLN A 228 8.19 -13.89 -5.56
N GLN A 229 7.82 -13.10 -4.56
CA GLN A 229 8.29 -11.73 -4.41
C GLN A 229 9.79 -11.69 -4.11
N LEU A 230 10.29 -12.53 -3.22
CA LEU A 230 11.71 -12.59 -2.87
C LEU A 230 12.56 -12.96 -4.09
N ASP A 231 12.13 -13.96 -4.85
CA ASP A 231 12.81 -14.37 -6.08
C ASP A 231 12.86 -13.20 -7.09
N ALA A 232 11.73 -12.51 -7.28
CA ALA A 232 11.66 -11.36 -8.18
C ALA A 232 12.51 -10.17 -7.68
N ALA A 233 12.49 -9.89 -6.38
CA ALA A 233 13.25 -8.81 -5.76
C ALA A 233 14.76 -9.04 -5.90
N LYS A 234 15.24 -10.28 -5.77
CA LYS A 234 16.66 -10.62 -6.00
C LYS A 234 17.09 -10.35 -7.45
N VAL A 235 16.24 -10.72 -8.42
CA VAL A 235 16.52 -10.46 -9.84
C VAL A 235 16.53 -8.97 -10.13
N GLU A 236 15.58 -8.21 -9.60
CA GLU A 236 15.55 -6.76 -9.79
C GLU A 236 16.69 -6.05 -9.07
N LEU A 237 17.05 -6.46 -7.85
CA LEU A 237 18.21 -5.94 -7.13
C LEU A 237 19.48 -6.09 -7.97
N ALA A 238 19.75 -7.29 -8.52
CA ALA A 238 20.92 -7.53 -9.34
C ALA A 238 20.99 -6.58 -10.55
N LYS A 239 19.87 -6.37 -11.26
CA LYS A 239 19.81 -5.42 -12.38
C LYS A 239 20.03 -3.98 -11.96
N GLN A 240 19.48 -3.57 -10.81
CA GLN A 240 19.65 -2.19 -10.33
C GLN A 240 21.07 -1.93 -9.85
N VAL A 241 21.73 -2.91 -9.23
CA VAL A 241 23.14 -2.84 -8.83
C VAL A 241 24.01 -2.69 -10.07
N GLU A 242 23.88 -3.57 -11.07
CA GLU A 242 24.65 -3.50 -12.31
C GLU A 242 24.49 -2.15 -13.02
N ALA A 243 23.26 -1.64 -13.13
CA ALA A 243 23.00 -0.34 -13.74
C ALA A 243 23.55 0.84 -12.92
N PHE A 244 23.57 0.72 -11.59
CA PHE A 244 24.07 1.75 -10.69
C PHE A 244 25.60 1.79 -10.64
N ASP A 245 26.26 0.62 -10.68
CA ASP A 245 27.71 0.50 -10.70
C ASP A 245 28.26 1.15 -11.98
N LEU A 246 27.69 0.80 -13.15
CA LEU A 246 28.03 1.45 -14.43
C LEU A 246 27.86 2.97 -14.37
N PHE A 247 26.74 3.45 -13.82
CA PHE A 247 26.49 4.89 -13.71
C PHE A 247 27.45 5.59 -12.73
N SER A 248 27.89 4.88 -11.68
CA SER A 248 28.84 5.43 -10.71
C SER A 248 30.26 5.46 -11.25
N GLU A 249 30.67 4.49 -12.05
CA GLU A 249 31.95 4.49 -12.77
C GLU A 249 32.07 5.68 -13.72
N GLU A 250 31.00 6.02 -14.44
CA GLU A 250 30.99 7.19 -15.33
C GLU A 250 31.11 8.54 -14.59
N GLN A 251 30.85 8.58 -13.28
CA GLN A 251 30.77 9.81 -12.49
C GLN A 251 31.68 9.76 -11.24
N GLU A 252 32.74 8.96 -11.26
CA GLU A 252 33.58 8.60 -10.10
C GLU A 252 34.03 9.82 -9.27
N GLU A 253 34.40 10.92 -9.92
CA GLU A 253 34.87 12.14 -9.26
C GLU A 253 33.80 12.82 -8.38
N LEU A 254 32.51 12.70 -8.74
CA LEU A 254 31.40 13.41 -8.10
C LEU A 254 30.64 12.53 -7.09
N VAL A 255 30.83 11.21 -7.15
CA VAL A 255 30.16 10.22 -6.29
C VAL A 255 30.35 10.48 -4.78
N PRO A 256 31.56 10.81 -4.27
CA PRO A 256 31.75 11.05 -2.84
C PRO A 256 30.89 12.21 -2.32
N GLU A 257 30.84 13.33 -3.05
CA GLU A 257 30.06 14.50 -2.69
C GLU A 257 28.55 14.16 -2.64
N TRP A 258 28.07 13.43 -3.65
CA TRP A 258 26.66 13.07 -3.75
C TRP A 258 26.23 12.08 -2.67
N THR A 259 27.12 11.15 -2.33
CA THR A 259 26.93 10.19 -1.23
C THR A 259 26.74 10.92 0.10
N ASP A 260 27.64 11.86 0.40
CA ASP A 260 27.58 12.64 1.64
C ASP A 260 26.33 13.49 1.73
N MET A 261 25.91 14.13 0.62
CA MET A 261 24.65 14.89 0.57
C MET A 261 23.43 14.04 0.92
N VAL A 262 23.35 12.82 0.38
CA VAL A 262 22.23 11.91 0.65
C VAL A 262 22.25 11.41 2.08
N LEU A 263 23.39 10.97 2.60
CA LEU A 263 23.51 10.51 3.99
C LEU A 263 23.17 11.63 4.98
N ALA A 264 23.64 12.85 4.70
CA ALA A 264 23.34 14.01 5.52
C ALA A 264 21.83 14.32 5.55
N HIS A 265 21.15 14.26 4.41
CA HIS A 265 19.70 14.50 4.32
C HIS A 265 18.86 13.38 4.96
N GLU A 266 19.27 12.11 4.82
CA GLU A 266 18.58 10.98 5.47
C GLU A 266 18.70 11.03 6.99
N ALA A 267 19.85 11.49 7.51
CA ALA A 267 20.05 11.72 8.94
C ALA A 267 19.25 12.92 9.44
N ASP A 268 19.25 14.02 8.68
CA ASP A 268 18.52 15.24 9.01
C ASP A 268 17.79 15.82 7.78
N SER A 269 16.46 15.68 7.80
CA SER A 269 15.56 16.20 6.76
C SER A 269 15.55 17.73 6.63
N SER A 270 16.19 18.46 7.54
CA SER A 270 16.37 19.92 7.43
C SER A 270 17.44 20.31 6.40
N LYS A 271 18.39 19.41 6.11
CA LYS A 271 19.48 19.65 5.16
C LYS A 271 18.96 19.61 3.72
N LYS A 272 19.76 20.17 2.80
CA LYS A 272 19.46 20.25 1.36
C LYS A 272 18.97 18.90 0.83
N ASN A 273 17.82 18.92 0.16
CA ASN A 273 17.24 17.71 -0.41
C ASN A 273 17.95 17.35 -1.72
N PRO A 274 18.66 16.21 -1.79
CA PRO A 274 19.42 15.85 -2.97
C PRO A 274 18.53 15.36 -4.13
N TYR A 275 17.27 15.03 -3.89
CA TYR A 275 16.37 14.44 -4.88
C TYR A 275 15.58 15.48 -5.69
N VAL A 276 15.73 16.77 -5.37
CA VAL A 276 14.96 17.86 -5.97
C VAL A 276 15.92 18.90 -6.53
N ALA A 277 15.58 19.43 -7.71
CA ALA A 277 16.30 20.55 -8.31
C ALA A 277 15.92 21.85 -7.59
N GLU A 278 16.90 22.71 -7.32
CA GLU A 278 16.64 24.07 -6.88
C GLU A 278 16.07 24.87 -8.06
N PHE A 279 14.75 25.06 -8.08
CA PHE A 279 14.11 25.82 -9.15
C PHE A 279 14.46 27.31 -9.02
N LYS A 280 15.53 27.75 -9.70
CA LYS A 280 15.90 29.17 -9.86
C LYS A 280 15.07 29.86 -10.96
N GLY A 281 13.75 29.72 -10.91
CA GLY A 281 12.83 30.27 -11.92
C GLY A 281 11.50 30.74 -11.33
N GLU A 282 10.73 31.51 -12.11
CA GLU A 282 9.39 31.95 -11.73
C GLU A 282 8.47 30.74 -11.46
N THR A 283 7.81 30.72 -10.31
CA THR A 283 6.84 29.67 -9.94
C THR A 283 5.70 29.60 -10.97
N GLU A 284 5.05 28.44 -11.14
CA GLU A 284 3.91 28.32 -12.07
C GLU A 284 2.80 29.35 -11.78
N ALA A 285 2.59 29.71 -10.51
CA ALA A 285 1.68 30.77 -10.10
C ALA A 285 2.15 32.15 -10.62
N GLN A 286 3.44 32.47 -10.50
CA GLN A 286 4.03 33.69 -11.04
C GLN A 286 3.99 33.71 -12.57
N VAL A 287 4.25 32.59 -13.25
CA VAL A 287 4.15 32.48 -14.72
C VAL A 287 2.70 32.63 -15.17
N ARG A 288 1.72 32.02 -14.47
CA ARG A 288 0.29 32.21 -14.75
C ARG A 288 -0.14 33.64 -14.51
N LEU A 289 0.31 34.27 -13.43
CA LEU A 289 0.05 35.68 -13.13
C LEU A 289 0.67 36.59 -14.19
N ARG A 290 1.89 36.29 -14.64
CA ARG A 290 2.60 36.98 -15.72
C ARG A 290 1.88 36.82 -17.05
N LEU A 291 1.40 35.62 -17.36
CA LEU A 291 0.61 35.35 -18.56
C LEU A 291 -0.77 36.02 -18.50
N GLN A 292 -1.39 36.10 -17.32
CA GLN A 292 -2.64 36.85 -17.11
C GLN A 292 -2.40 38.35 -17.29
N THR A 293 -1.36 38.91 -16.68
CA THR A 293 -0.99 40.33 -16.83
C THR A 293 -0.62 40.65 -18.28
N LEU A 294 0.11 39.77 -18.98
CA LEU A 294 0.42 39.88 -20.41
C LEU A 294 -0.82 39.76 -21.30
N LYS A 295 -1.79 38.90 -20.94
CA LYS A 295 -3.09 38.84 -21.63
C LYS A 295 -3.88 40.13 -21.41
N THR A 296 -3.94 40.65 -20.19
CA THR A 296 -4.63 41.92 -19.91
C THR A 296 -3.94 43.11 -20.57
N SER A 297 -2.61 43.12 -20.69
CA SER A 297 -1.89 44.20 -21.37
C SER A 297 -1.99 44.10 -22.88
N LYS A 298 -2.01 42.89 -23.46
CA LYS A 298 -2.36 42.66 -24.87
C LYS A 298 -3.81 43.02 -25.17
N LEU A 299 -4.75 42.69 -24.27
CA LEU A 299 -6.16 43.09 -24.38
C LEU A 299 -6.33 44.61 -24.24
N ARG A 300 -5.59 45.27 -23.33
CA ARG A 300 -5.55 46.74 -23.24
C ARG A 300 -4.96 47.38 -24.50
N ARG A 301 -3.87 46.82 -25.04
CA ARG A 301 -3.29 47.26 -26.33
C ARG A 301 -4.26 47.03 -27.49
N ALA A 302 -4.93 45.89 -27.53
CA ALA A 302 -5.95 45.57 -28.54
C ALA A 302 -7.19 46.47 -28.40
N ALA A 303 -7.61 46.81 -27.18
CA ALA A 303 -8.69 47.75 -26.91
C ALA A 303 -8.32 49.18 -27.28
N LEU A 304 -7.08 49.63 -27.01
CA LEU A 304 -6.54 50.91 -27.49
C LEU A 304 -6.44 50.94 -29.02
N LEU A 305 -5.99 49.86 -29.65
CA LEU A 305 -5.95 49.71 -31.11
C LEU A 305 -7.34 49.61 -31.73
N CYS A 306 -8.32 49.05 -31.02
CA CYS A 306 -9.71 48.97 -31.47
C CYS A 306 -10.42 50.33 -31.32
N ALA A 307 -10.17 51.06 -30.24
CA ALA A 307 -10.60 52.46 -30.06
C ALA A 307 -9.97 53.41 -31.09
N PHE A 308 -8.77 53.10 -31.57
CA PHE A 308 -8.13 53.82 -32.68
C PHE A 308 -8.65 53.40 -34.07
N LYS A 309 -9.27 52.21 -34.19
CA LYS A 309 -9.75 51.64 -35.46
C LYS A 309 -11.27 51.72 -35.66
N THR A 310 -12.05 52.24 -34.72
CA THR A 310 -13.48 52.54 -34.89
C THR A 310 -13.77 53.74 -35.81
N SER A 311 -12.84 54.14 -36.70
CA SER A 311 -13.12 55.07 -37.81
C SER A 311 -12.96 54.44 -39.21
N ALA A 312 -12.68 53.14 -39.34
CA ALA A 312 -12.57 52.52 -40.67
C ALA A 312 -13.13 51.09 -40.66
N ARG A 313 -14.16 50.89 -41.47
CA ARG A 313 -14.95 49.65 -41.57
C ARG A 313 -14.37 48.72 -42.65
N LEU A 314 -14.64 47.43 -42.43
CA LEU A 314 -14.89 46.33 -43.38
C LEU A 314 -13.74 45.41 -43.85
N ASP A 315 -14.06 44.12 -43.64
CA ASP A 315 -13.93 42.96 -44.53
C ASP A 315 -12.71 42.03 -44.51
N SER A 316 -12.99 40.87 -43.90
CA SER A 316 -12.93 39.53 -44.53
C SER A 316 -11.63 38.69 -44.43
N TRP A 317 -11.87 37.37 -44.59
CA TRP A 317 -10.95 36.22 -44.75
C TRP A 317 -10.51 35.47 -43.49
N SER A 318 -10.15 34.19 -43.56
CA SER A 318 -10.68 32.99 -44.23
C SER A 318 -9.84 31.82 -43.67
N SER A 319 -10.47 30.65 -43.60
CA SER A 319 -9.91 29.29 -43.78
C SER A 319 -8.64 28.84 -43.02
N ARG A 320 -8.89 27.81 -42.21
CA ARG A 320 -7.99 26.99 -41.42
C ARG A 320 -7.44 25.85 -42.30
N SER A 321 -6.12 25.75 -42.49
CA SER A 321 -5.49 24.59 -43.13
C SER A 321 -4.93 23.61 -42.08
N GLN A 322 -5.33 22.35 -42.21
CA GLN A 322 -4.71 21.18 -41.58
C GLN A 322 -3.46 20.78 -42.38
N SER A 323 -2.39 20.40 -41.69
CA SER A 323 -1.25 19.71 -42.31
C SER A 323 -0.86 18.46 -41.52
N SER A 324 -1.14 17.34 -42.19
CA SER A 324 -0.50 16.03 -42.26
C SER A 324 0.69 15.71 -41.33
N TYR A 325 0.60 14.52 -40.72
CA TYR A 325 1.62 13.80 -39.97
C TYR A 325 2.35 12.84 -40.93
N ASN A 326 3.64 13.05 -41.18
CA ASN A 326 4.49 12.07 -41.89
C ASN A 326 5.51 11.48 -40.92
N SER A 327 5.52 10.15 -40.83
CA SER A 327 6.48 9.36 -40.06
C SER A 327 7.72 9.03 -40.90
N THR A 328 8.91 9.24 -40.34
CA THR A 328 10.09 8.42 -40.67
C THR A 328 10.97 8.24 -39.44
N ASN A 329 11.30 6.98 -39.16
CA ASN A 329 12.21 6.54 -38.11
C ASN A 329 13.66 6.70 -38.59
N LYS A 330 14.42 7.64 -38.02
CA LYS A 330 15.89 7.58 -37.85
C LYS A 330 16.28 8.36 -36.60
N ASN A 331 16.97 7.71 -35.66
CA ASN A 331 17.62 8.28 -34.46
C ASN A 331 16.81 9.28 -33.62
N ILE A 332 15.70 8.81 -33.06
CA ILE A 332 14.93 9.61 -32.11
C ILE A 332 15.16 9.02 -30.71
N MET A 333 15.96 9.72 -29.89
CA MET A 333 16.10 9.41 -28.45
C MET A 333 14.74 9.27 -27.77
N SER A 334 14.65 8.31 -26.84
CA SER A 334 13.42 7.94 -26.16
C SER A 334 12.80 9.15 -25.43
N TRP A 335 11.47 9.11 -25.26
CA TRP A 335 10.67 10.23 -24.76
C TRP A 335 11.03 10.72 -23.35
N ILE A 336 11.80 9.96 -22.58
CA ILE A 336 12.38 10.37 -21.29
C ILE A 336 13.26 11.62 -21.47
N TRP A 337 13.97 11.73 -22.59
CA TRP A 337 14.82 12.87 -22.93
C TRP A 337 14.08 14.00 -23.67
N ARG A 338 12.77 13.86 -23.94
CA ARG A 338 11.95 14.91 -24.60
C ARG A 338 11.43 15.99 -23.63
N GLY A 339 11.79 15.93 -22.36
CA GLY A 339 11.33 16.87 -21.33
C GLY A 339 11.91 18.28 -21.38
N THR A 340 13.00 18.50 -22.12
CA THR A 340 13.60 19.82 -22.26
C THR A 340 14.24 19.96 -23.63
N LYS A 341 13.75 20.90 -24.43
CA LYS A 341 14.63 21.54 -25.41
C LYS A 341 15.83 22.05 -24.60
N ALA A 342 17.00 21.44 -24.75
CA ALA A 342 18.20 21.81 -24.02
C ALA A 342 18.57 23.27 -24.35
N ARG A 343 18.07 24.17 -23.52
CA ARG A 343 18.59 25.51 -23.24
C ARG A 343 18.99 25.55 -21.76
N GLY A 344 19.62 24.50 -21.26
CA GLY A 344 20.12 24.41 -19.88
C GLY A 344 21.61 24.74 -19.85
N SER A 345 22.05 25.44 -18.80
CA SER A 345 23.49 25.60 -18.51
C SER A 345 24.09 24.25 -18.09
N GLU A 346 25.41 24.12 -18.21
CA GLU A 346 26.18 22.95 -17.73
C GLU A 346 25.86 22.61 -16.26
N ALA A 347 25.71 23.62 -15.41
CA ALA A 347 25.29 23.46 -14.02
C ALA A 347 23.90 22.79 -13.86
N ALA A 348 22.95 23.08 -14.76
CA ALA A 348 21.63 22.45 -14.71
C ALA A 348 21.66 20.99 -15.18
N MET A 349 22.58 20.65 -16.08
CA MET A 349 22.81 19.27 -16.50
C MET A 349 23.46 18.45 -15.38
N LEU A 350 24.50 18.99 -14.74
CA LEU A 350 25.13 18.36 -13.57
C LEU A 350 24.15 18.16 -12.41
N GLU A 351 23.26 19.13 -12.17
CA GLU A 351 22.20 19.00 -11.16
C GLU A 351 21.21 17.88 -11.51
N ALA A 352 20.83 17.72 -12.77
CA ALA A 352 19.97 16.63 -13.21
C ALA A 352 20.64 15.26 -13.08
N ILE A 353 21.92 15.14 -13.47
CA ILE A 353 22.71 13.91 -13.33
C ILE A 353 22.81 13.52 -11.85
N ARG A 354 23.15 14.47 -10.98
CA ARG A 354 23.18 14.27 -9.52
C ARG A 354 21.85 13.74 -8.98
N ILE A 355 20.73 14.32 -9.39
CA ILE A 355 19.39 13.89 -8.94
C ILE A 355 19.10 12.45 -9.39
N GLU A 356 19.40 12.12 -10.64
CA GLU A 356 19.19 10.76 -11.15
C GLU A 356 20.13 9.76 -10.49
N TRP A 357 21.38 10.13 -10.21
CA TRP A 357 22.32 9.30 -9.45
C TRP A 357 21.80 9.04 -8.03
N CYS A 358 21.35 10.09 -7.33
CA CYS A 358 20.77 9.95 -5.99
C CYS A 358 19.54 9.03 -6.00
N LYS A 359 18.66 9.15 -7.01
CA LYS A 359 17.49 8.28 -7.15
C LYS A 359 17.87 6.84 -7.48
N ALA A 360 18.88 6.62 -8.33
CA ALA A 360 19.39 5.29 -8.67
C ALA A 360 19.98 4.63 -7.41
N TRP A 361 20.78 5.36 -6.65
CA TRP A 361 21.34 4.87 -5.38
C TRP A 361 20.25 4.52 -4.36
N ALA A 362 19.27 5.40 -4.18
CA ALA A 362 18.13 5.13 -3.32
C ALA A 362 17.37 3.87 -3.77
N ARG A 363 17.18 3.66 -5.07
CA ARG A 363 16.50 2.50 -5.64
C ARG A 363 17.23 1.20 -5.35
N VAL A 364 18.56 1.16 -5.49
CA VAL A 364 19.38 -0.01 -5.11
C VAL A 364 19.17 -0.33 -3.64
N ARG A 365 19.31 0.67 -2.76
CA ARG A 365 19.11 0.50 -1.31
C ARG A 365 17.69 0.04 -0.96
N ARG A 366 16.65 0.53 -1.67
CA ARG A 366 15.27 0.08 -1.46
C ARG A 366 15.03 -1.37 -1.90
N TRP A 367 15.67 -1.82 -2.97
CA TRP A 367 15.60 -3.23 -3.38
C TRP A 367 16.38 -4.15 -2.44
N ASP A 368 17.53 -3.70 -1.93
CA ASP A 368 18.29 -4.44 -0.92
C ASP A 368 17.48 -4.60 0.38
N GLU A 369 16.90 -3.49 0.87
CA GLU A 369 15.95 -3.50 1.97
C GLU A 369 14.77 -4.46 1.71
N GLU A 370 14.21 -4.49 0.49
CA GLU A 370 13.11 -5.38 0.11
C GLU A 370 13.50 -6.86 0.23
N VAL A 371 14.70 -7.22 -0.25
CA VAL A 371 15.22 -8.60 -0.14
C VAL A 371 15.39 -9.00 1.32
N LEU A 372 15.94 -8.11 2.16
CA LEU A 372 16.11 -8.35 3.59
C LEU A 372 14.75 -8.51 4.29
N MET A 373 13.80 -7.62 4.02
CA MET A 373 12.46 -7.67 4.59
C MET A 373 11.71 -8.93 4.19
N LEU A 374 11.68 -9.28 2.89
CA LEU A 374 10.99 -10.47 2.40
C LEU A 374 11.59 -11.76 2.97
N THR A 375 12.92 -11.79 3.15
CA THR A 375 13.60 -12.92 3.80
C THR A 375 13.13 -13.09 5.24
N ASP A 376 13.06 -12.01 6.01
CA ASP A 376 12.60 -12.05 7.40
C ASP A 376 11.08 -12.30 7.50
N GLU A 377 10.26 -11.72 6.62
CA GLU A 377 8.82 -11.98 6.53
C GLU A 377 8.55 -13.46 6.27
N MET A 378 9.24 -14.07 5.31
CA MET A 378 9.14 -15.51 5.06
C MET A 378 9.48 -16.35 6.29
N ARG A 379 10.54 -15.98 7.03
CA ARG A 379 10.91 -16.65 8.28
C ARG A 379 9.81 -16.53 9.34
N ARG A 380 9.27 -15.32 9.52
CA ARG A 380 8.25 -15.00 10.53
C ARG A 380 6.93 -15.72 10.30
N VAL A 381 6.55 -16.03 9.06
CA VAL A 381 5.30 -16.76 8.79
C VAL A 381 5.29 -18.12 9.49
N ALA A 382 6.39 -18.88 9.40
CA ALA A 382 6.51 -20.17 10.08
C ALA A 382 6.43 -20.02 11.60
N VAL A 383 7.23 -19.11 12.17
CA VAL A 383 7.27 -18.85 13.62
C VAL A 383 5.90 -18.41 14.14
N THR A 384 5.21 -17.54 13.39
CA THR A 384 3.87 -17.07 13.75
C THR A 384 2.93 -18.26 13.87
N HIS A 385 2.90 -19.17 12.87
CA HIS A 385 2.05 -20.34 12.95
C HIS A 385 2.41 -21.29 14.10
N GLU A 386 3.67 -21.43 14.47
CA GLU A 386 4.06 -22.21 15.66
C GLU A 386 3.53 -21.60 16.94
N GLU A 387 3.66 -20.28 17.08
CA GLU A 387 3.12 -19.54 18.21
C GLU A 387 1.60 -19.69 18.28
N TRP A 388 0.89 -19.56 17.15
CA TRP A 388 -0.56 -19.83 17.10
C TRP A 388 -0.89 -21.27 17.51
N ALA A 389 -0.11 -22.26 17.10
CA ALA A 389 -0.32 -23.64 17.52
C ALA A 389 -0.18 -23.80 19.04
N CYS A 390 0.88 -23.23 19.64
CA CYS A 390 1.10 -23.27 21.09
C CYS A 390 -0.06 -22.61 21.84
N ARG A 391 -0.53 -21.43 21.39
CA ARG A 391 -1.69 -20.76 22.00
C ARG A 391 -2.97 -21.59 21.91
N TRP A 392 -3.14 -22.39 20.86
CA TRP A 392 -4.27 -23.31 20.76
C TRP A 392 -4.11 -24.55 21.66
N ASP A 393 -2.89 -25.04 21.88
CA ASP A 393 -2.62 -26.09 22.87
C ASP A 393 -2.89 -25.60 24.31
N GLU A 394 -2.50 -24.37 24.62
CA GLU A 394 -2.82 -23.74 25.91
C GLU A 394 -4.33 -23.61 26.12
N ARG A 395 -5.06 -23.21 25.07
CA ARG A 395 -6.53 -23.18 25.11
C ARG A 395 -7.16 -24.55 25.31
N ALA A 396 -6.57 -25.59 24.71
CA ALA A 396 -7.00 -26.97 24.93
C ALA A 396 -6.80 -27.38 26.39
N LYS A 397 -5.67 -27.00 27.00
CA LYS A 397 -5.39 -27.24 28.43
C LYS A 397 -6.28 -26.43 29.37
N SER A 398 -6.71 -25.24 28.96
CA SER A 398 -7.55 -24.35 29.76
C SER A 398 -9.06 -24.62 29.60
N VAL A 399 -9.47 -25.69 28.92
CA VAL A 399 -10.88 -26.07 28.85
C VAL A 399 -11.37 -26.42 30.26
N PRO A 400 -12.45 -25.80 30.76
CA PRO A 400 -12.91 -26.00 32.13
C PRO A 400 -13.70 -27.32 32.26
N VAL A 401 -13.00 -28.45 32.14
CA VAL A 401 -13.56 -29.80 32.27
C VAL A 401 -14.22 -29.93 33.64
N GLY A 402 -15.49 -30.35 33.66
CA GLY A 402 -16.29 -30.47 34.88
C GLY A 402 -17.06 -29.20 35.29
N SER A 403 -16.77 -28.03 34.70
CA SER A 403 -17.57 -26.80 34.89
C SER A 403 -18.59 -26.56 33.77
N VAL A 404 -18.37 -27.16 32.61
CA VAL A 404 -19.30 -27.15 31.46
C VAL A 404 -19.76 -28.59 31.16
N PRO A 405 -20.91 -28.76 30.47
CA PRO A 405 -21.35 -30.09 30.04
C PRO A 405 -20.26 -30.85 29.30
N GLU A 406 -20.15 -32.16 29.54
CA GLU A 406 -19.07 -33.00 29.03
C GLU A 406 -18.93 -32.90 27.50
N GLN A 407 -20.05 -32.94 26.78
CA GLN A 407 -20.08 -32.82 25.31
C GLN A 407 -19.54 -31.47 24.82
N GLU A 408 -19.77 -30.39 25.58
CA GLU A 408 -19.25 -29.06 25.25
C GLU A 408 -17.75 -28.99 25.52
N ALA A 409 -17.28 -29.51 26.66
CA ALA A 409 -15.86 -29.62 26.96
C ALA A 409 -15.12 -30.43 25.89
N GLU A 410 -15.67 -31.58 25.48
CA GLU A 410 -15.12 -32.41 24.41
C GLU A 410 -15.04 -31.64 23.09
N GLY A 411 -16.11 -30.94 22.70
CA GLY A 411 -16.16 -30.13 21.49
C GLY A 411 -15.14 -28.98 21.50
N MET A 412 -15.00 -28.29 22.64
CA MET A 412 -14.00 -27.22 22.83
C MET A 412 -12.58 -27.77 22.69
N LEU A 413 -12.29 -28.90 23.33
CA LEU A 413 -10.99 -29.56 23.29
C LEU A 413 -10.65 -30.02 21.88
N ALA A 414 -11.56 -30.73 21.22
CA ALA A 414 -11.40 -31.22 19.85
C ALA A 414 -11.17 -30.07 18.87
N TYR A 415 -11.90 -28.97 19.01
CA TYR A 415 -11.71 -27.78 18.19
C TYR A 415 -10.34 -27.14 18.40
N ALA A 416 -9.92 -26.93 19.65
CA ALA A 416 -8.63 -26.34 19.98
C ALA A 416 -7.47 -27.19 19.43
N LEU A 417 -7.50 -28.50 19.64
CA LEU A 417 -6.49 -29.43 19.10
C LEU A 417 -6.47 -29.45 17.57
N LYS A 418 -7.64 -29.39 16.93
CA LYS A 418 -7.75 -29.28 15.46
C LYS A 418 -7.10 -27.99 14.94
N GLN A 419 -7.30 -26.86 15.61
CA GLN A 419 -6.66 -25.60 15.25
C GLN A 419 -5.14 -25.66 15.44
N ALA A 420 -4.66 -26.22 16.56
CA ALA A 420 -3.24 -26.42 16.80
C ALA A 420 -2.59 -27.28 15.70
N ALA A 421 -3.19 -28.42 15.36
CA ALA A 421 -2.73 -29.30 14.28
C ALA A 421 -2.75 -28.63 12.90
N MET A 422 -3.74 -27.77 12.61
CA MET A 422 -3.77 -26.97 11.39
C MET A 422 -2.56 -26.04 11.33
N HIS A 423 -2.32 -25.24 12.38
CA HIS A 423 -1.23 -24.28 12.42
C HIS A 423 0.14 -24.94 12.34
N ARG A 424 0.35 -26.09 12.99
CA ARG A 424 1.60 -26.88 12.84
C ARG A 424 1.84 -27.29 11.38
N ARG A 425 0.81 -27.77 10.68
CA ARG A 425 0.93 -28.11 9.24
C ARG A 425 1.29 -26.88 8.39
N LEU A 426 0.70 -25.72 8.70
CA LEU A 426 1.03 -24.47 8.01
C LEU A 426 2.46 -24.01 8.29
N ALA A 427 2.96 -24.17 9.52
CA ALA A 427 4.34 -23.86 9.87
C ALA A 427 5.35 -24.74 9.10
N VAL A 428 5.11 -26.06 9.05
CA VAL A 428 5.92 -26.99 8.24
C VAL A 428 5.87 -26.59 6.77
N HIS A 429 4.68 -26.33 6.23
CA HIS A 429 4.52 -25.92 4.84
C HIS A 429 5.28 -24.62 4.52
N ALA A 430 5.25 -23.63 5.42
CA ALA A 430 5.98 -22.38 5.26
C ALA A 430 7.50 -22.61 5.20
N ARG A 431 8.04 -23.45 6.09
CA ARG A 431 9.47 -23.83 6.08
C ARG A 431 9.86 -24.54 4.80
N THR A 432 9.05 -25.51 4.40
CA THR A 432 9.26 -26.28 3.17
C THR A 432 9.31 -25.34 1.96
N ILE A 433 8.34 -24.45 1.78
CA ILE A 433 8.36 -23.47 0.67
C ILE A 433 9.57 -22.53 0.75
N ALA A 434 10.02 -22.17 1.94
CA ALA A 434 11.16 -21.28 2.11
C ALA A 434 12.48 -21.92 1.65
N THR A 435 12.67 -23.22 1.88
CA THR A 435 13.91 -23.94 1.53
C THR A 435 13.84 -24.70 0.21
N GLU A 436 12.65 -25.00 -0.30
CA GLU A 436 12.49 -25.82 -1.50
C GLU A 436 13.17 -25.15 -2.72
N PRO A 437 13.96 -25.91 -3.49
CA PRO A 437 14.47 -25.45 -4.77
C PRO A 437 13.30 -25.34 -5.75
N ARG A 438 13.23 -24.20 -6.45
CA ARG A 438 12.14 -23.94 -7.37
C ARG A 438 12.31 -24.78 -8.63
N LEU A 439 11.32 -25.61 -8.94
CA LEU A 439 11.29 -26.32 -10.23
C LEU A 439 11.16 -25.31 -11.37
N ALA A 440 11.94 -25.51 -12.44
CA ALA A 440 11.84 -24.71 -13.65
C ALA A 440 10.40 -24.71 -14.20
N LYS A 441 10.01 -23.59 -14.82
CA LYS A 441 8.69 -23.40 -15.42
C LYS A 441 8.34 -24.58 -16.35
N GLY A 442 7.20 -25.23 -16.13
CA GLY A 442 6.74 -26.38 -16.92
C GLY A 442 7.06 -27.76 -16.34
N ARG A 443 7.88 -27.88 -15.28
CA ARG A 443 8.08 -29.15 -14.58
C ARG A 443 7.04 -29.36 -13.48
N ARG A 444 6.30 -30.47 -13.54
CA ARG A 444 5.41 -30.89 -12.43
C ARG A 444 6.22 -31.60 -11.36
N ARG A 445 5.82 -31.42 -10.09
CA ARG A 445 6.36 -32.22 -8.98
C ARG A 445 6.03 -33.69 -9.20
N VAL A 446 7.02 -34.57 -9.05
CA VAL A 446 6.77 -36.01 -8.88
C VAL A 446 6.31 -36.19 -7.44
N ARG A 447 5.03 -36.53 -7.24
CA ARG A 447 4.51 -36.87 -5.91
C ARG A 447 4.92 -38.31 -5.62
N TRP A 448 5.97 -38.49 -4.83
CA TRP A 448 6.29 -39.80 -4.27
C TRP A 448 5.27 -40.11 -3.18
N VAL A 449 4.33 -41.01 -3.47
CA VAL A 449 3.48 -41.63 -2.45
C VAL A 449 4.20 -42.91 -2.05
N GLN A 450 4.60 -43.04 -0.78
CA GLN A 450 5.03 -44.35 -0.27
C GLN A 450 3.88 -45.33 -0.50
N ALA A 451 4.13 -46.38 -1.29
CA ALA A 451 3.14 -47.42 -1.47
C ALA A 451 2.82 -48.01 -0.08
N PRO A 452 1.53 -48.14 0.29
CA PRO A 452 1.18 -48.83 1.52
C PRO A 452 1.79 -50.24 1.47
N VAL A 453 2.38 -50.66 2.60
CA VAL A 453 3.13 -51.93 2.73
C VAL A 453 2.32 -53.14 2.26
N VAL A 454 0.99 -53.04 2.28
CA VAL A 454 0.03 -54.05 1.82
C VAL A 454 0.13 -54.36 0.30
N LEU A 455 0.69 -53.45 -0.51
CA LEU A 455 0.91 -53.69 -1.95
C LEU A 455 2.28 -54.31 -2.27
N ILE A 456 3.16 -54.44 -1.27
CA ILE A 456 4.40 -55.21 -1.40
C ILE A 456 4.05 -56.65 -1.03
N GLY A 457 3.40 -57.34 -1.96
CA GLY A 457 3.03 -58.74 -1.79
C GLY A 457 4.23 -59.60 -1.38
N GLU A 458 3.96 -60.67 -0.64
CA GLU A 458 4.91 -61.63 -0.06
C GLU A 458 5.71 -62.46 -1.11
N GLY A 459 5.91 -61.93 -2.31
CA GLY A 459 6.63 -62.58 -3.42
C GLY A 459 8.02 -62.04 -3.74
N MET A 460 8.61 -61.18 -2.89
CA MET A 460 9.99 -60.70 -3.12
C MET A 460 11.00 -61.59 -2.41
N GLY A 461 11.79 -62.33 -3.20
CA GLY A 461 12.87 -63.18 -2.72
C GLY A 461 13.89 -62.43 -1.87
N SER A 462 14.48 -63.13 -0.90
CA SER A 462 15.40 -62.62 0.15
C SER A 462 16.53 -61.70 -0.35
N ARG A 463 16.97 -61.87 -1.60
CA ARG A 463 17.99 -61.03 -2.25
C ARG A 463 17.52 -59.60 -2.55
N GLN A 464 16.25 -59.40 -2.87
CA GLN A 464 15.69 -58.07 -3.15
C GLN A 464 15.39 -57.29 -1.87
N ARG A 465 15.02 -57.97 -0.77
CA ARG A 465 14.84 -57.32 0.55
C ARG A 465 16.13 -56.69 1.08
N ARG A 466 17.29 -57.36 0.93
CA ARG A 466 18.60 -56.81 1.33
C ARG A 466 18.98 -55.53 0.57
N LYS A 467 18.76 -55.49 -0.75
CA LYS A 467 19.06 -54.29 -1.57
C LYS A 467 18.17 -53.09 -1.24
N VAL A 468 16.94 -53.32 -0.78
CA VAL A 468 16.05 -52.24 -0.33
C VAL A 468 16.48 -51.74 1.05
N GLN A 469 16.79 -52.63 1.99
CA GLN A 469 17.27 -52.24 3.32
C GLN A 469 18.61 -51.47 3.28
N GLU A 470 19.58 -51.91 2.48
CA GLU A 470 20.87 -51.19 2.32
C GLU A 470 20.69 -49.79 1.73
N LYS A 471 19.71 -49.58 0.85
CA LYS A 471 19.39 -48.24 0.30
C LYS A 471 18.63 -47.35 1.27
N THR A 472 18.00 -47.90 2.29
CA THR A 472 17.22 -47.10 3.26
C THR A 472 18.07 -46.67 4.46
N GLN A 473 19.21 -47.32 4.72
CA GLN A 473 20.13 -46.99 5.82
C GLN A 473 21.25 -46.02 5.41
N GLY A 474 21.32 -45.63 4.13
CA GLY A 474 22.34 -44.71 3.59
C GLY A 474 21.86 -43.28 3.34
N ILE A 475 20.80 -42.81 4.01
CA ILE A 475 20.30 -41.43 3.95
C ILE A 475 20.21 -40.86 5.36
#